data_AF-A0AAD5WI75-F1
#
_entry.id   AF-A0AAD5WI75-F1
#
_cell.length_a   1.000
_cell.length_b   1.000
_cell.length_c   1.000
_cell.angle_alpha   90.00
_cell.angle_beta   90.00
_cell.angle_gamma   90.00
#
_symmetry.space_group_name_H-M   'P 1'
#
loop_
_entity.id
_entity.type
_entity.pdbx_description
1 polymer ?
#
loop_
_entity_poly.entity_id
_entity_poly.type
_entity_poly.pdbx_seq_one_letter_code
_entity_poly.pdbx_strand_id
1 'polypeptide(L)'
;MNMRIDCMNPVSADYSWISSPKYYVYVVHYTTVHAFLSVVDIPKEVVEEGGYPLPTAAVLIDLWINHTDDQPYFRLLYHNNAESDILYSITYFVDLCGFSIYCKLDVFKDFAARVKPDETIEKAATLLIDYLKNKCQFGSAKEVHPWIHPTFKGNAKSLLIRA
;
A
#
# COMPACT_ATOMS: atom_id res chain seq x y z
N MET A 1 -7.26 -4.32 3.74
CA MET A 1 -7.27 -5.80 3.76
C MET A 1 -8.47 -6.38 4.52
N ASN A 2 -8.91 -5.80 5.65
CA ASN A 2 -10.08 -6.27 6.42
C ASN A 2 -11.31 -6.56 5.54
N MET A 3 -11.68 -5.58 4.71
CA MET A 3 -12.80 -5.71 3.78
C MET A 3 -12.73 -6.99 2.94
N ARG A 4 -11.55 -7.40 2.44
CA ARG A 4 -11.42 -8.63 1.63
C ARG A 4 -11.58 -9.89 2.47
N ILE A 5 -11.09 -9.91 3.72
CA ILE A 5 -11.29 -11.02 4.66
C ILE A 5 -12.77 -11.15 5.00
N ASP A 6 -13.42 -10.02 5.27
CA ASP A 6 -14.86 -9.97 5.57
C ASP A 6 -15.68 -10.53 4.39
N CYS A 7 -15.24 -10.29 3.15
CA CYS A 7 -15.85 -10.84 1.93
C CYS A 7 -15.60 -12.34 1.70
N MET A 8 -14.60 -12.93 2.36
CA MET A 8 -14.38 -14.38 2.29
C MET A 8 -15.39 -15.14 3.14
N ASN A 9 -16.06 -14.46 4.08
CA ASN A 9 -17.13 -15.03 4.88
C ASN A 9 -18.49 -14.76 4.20
N PRO A 10 -19.25 -15.81 3.82
CA PRO A 10 -20.49 -15.68 3.05
C PRO A 10 -21.68 -15.08 3.82
N VAL A 11 -21.49 -14.71 5.09
CA VAL A 11 -22.57 -14.28 6.02
C VAL A 11 -22.81 -12.75 5.97
N SER A 12 -21.90 -11.97 5.39
CA SER A 12 -21.98 -10.51 5.39
C SER A 12 -22.05 -9.92 3.98
N ALA A 13 -22.98 -8.97 3.80
CA ALA A 13 -23.13 -7.94 2.74
C ALA A 13 -22.89 -8.30 1.25
N ASP A 14 -23.52 -7.52 0.35
CA ASP A 14 -23.23 -7.60 -1.09
C ASP A 14 -21.82 -7.05 -1.38
N TYR A 15 -20.86 -7.96 -1.46
CA TYR A 15 -19.47 -7.71 -1.78
C TYR A 15 -19.12 -8.00 -3.25
N SER A 16 -20.09 -7.99 -4.16
CA SER A 16 -19.91 -8.31 -5.58
C SER A 16 -18.79 -7.50 -6.27
N TRP A 17 -18.56 -6.25 -5.84
CA TRP A 17 -17.54 -5.36 -6.40
C TRP A 17 -16.11 -5.70 -5.99
N ILE A 18 -15.92 -6.29 -4.81
CA ILE A 18 -14.61 -6.64 -4.25
C ILE A 18 -14.33 -8.13 -4.38
N SER A 19 -15.33 -9.00 -4.56
CA SER A 19 -15.16 -10.46 -4.65
C SER A 19 -14.41 -10.91 -5.91
N SER A 20 -14.57 -10.17 -7.02
CA SER A 20 -14.00 -10.50 -8.33
C SER A 20 -12.51 -10.16 -8.51
N PRO A 21 -12.02 -8.94 -8.21
CA PRO A 21 -10.60 -8.61 -8.44
C PRO A 21 -9.70 -9.42 -7.52
N LYS A 22 -8.66 -10.03 -8.08
CA LYS A 22 -7.65 -10.79 -7.33
C LYS A 22 -6.57 -9.88 -6.75
N TYR A 23 -6.35 -8.73 -7.37
CA TYR A 23 -5.30 -7.79 -7.03
C TYR A 23 -5.77 -6.36 -7.29
N TYR A 24 -5.11 -5.43 -6.63
CA TYR A 24 -5.30 -3.99 -6.81
C TYR A 24 -3.96 -3.40 -7.21
N VAL A 25 -3.96 -2.50 -8.19
CA VAL A 25 -2.76 -1.79 -8.62
C VAL A 25 -2.97 -0.30 -8.45
N TYR A 26 -2.05 0.34 -7.74
CA TYR A 26 -1.98 1.79 -7.62
C TYR A 26 -0.70 2.26 -8.29
N VAL A 27 -0.84 3.13 -9.28
CA VAL A 27 0.28 3.87 -9.86
C VAL A 27 0.39 5.18 -9.09
N VAL A 28 1.55 5.43 -8.50
CA VAL A 28 1.83 6.52 -7.57
C VAL A 28 3.20 7.11 -7.89
N HIS A 29 3.64 8.11 -7.13
CA HIS A 29 5.00 8.62 -7.23
C HIS A 29 5.96 7.84 -6.32
N TYR A 30 7.26 7.91 -6.62
CA TYR A 30 8.32 7.33 -5.78
C TYR A 30 8.27 7.79 -4.32
N THR A 31 7.76 9.00 -4.06
CA THR A 31 7.52 9.53 -2.72
C THR A 31 6.48 8.73 -1.94
N THR A 32 5.44 8.24 -2.61
CA THR A 32 4.40 7.40 -1.97
C THR A 32 4.94 6.02 -1.63
N VAL A 33 5.75 5.42 -2.50
CA VAL A 33 6.41 4.14 -2.22
C VAL A 33 7.38 4.31 -1.04
N HIS A 34 8.19 5.37 -1.03
CA HIS A 34 9.08 5.68 0.08
C HIS A 34 8.30 5.90 1.39
N ALA A 35 7.21 6.68 1.35
CA ALA A 35 6.36 6.90 2.51
C ALA A 35 5.78 5.60 3.07
N PHE A 36 5.31 4.69 2.20
CA PHE A 36 4.87 3.36 2.62
C PHE A 36 6.00 2.58 3.33
N LEU A 37 7.20 2.53 2.75
CA LEU A 37 8.35 1.85 3.35
C LEU A 37 8.74 2.45 4.70
N SER A 38 8.61 3.77 4.87
CA SER A 38 8.82 4.46 6.14
C SER A 38 7.76 4.12 7.19
N VAL A 39 6.50 3.90 6.80
CA VAL A 39 5.45 3.48 7.75
C VAL A 39 5.75 2.11 8.36
N VAL A 40 6.29 1.20 7.56
CA VAL A 40 6.70 -0.13 8.02
C VAL A 40 8.14 -0.18 8.56
N ASP A 41 8.80 0.98 8.64
CA ASP A 41 10.14 1.21 9.20
C ASP A 41 11.28 0.41 8.54
N ILE A 42 11.24 0.24 7.21
CA ILE A 42 12.30 -0.47 6.46
C ILE A 42 12.97 0.34 5.32
N PRO A 43 12.87 1.68 5.23
CA PRO A 43 13.44 2.37 4.07
C PRO A 43 14.97 2.20 3.98
N LYS A 44 15.67 2.10 5.11
CA LYS A 44 17.14 1.91 5.15
C LYS A 44 17.60 0.53 4.66
N GLU A 45 16.73 -0.46 4.73
CA GLU A 45 17.04 -1.84 4.34
C GLU A 45 16.78 -2.10 2.84
N VAL A 46 15.91 -1.29 2.23
CA VAL A 46 15.36 -1.55 0.89
C VAL A 46 15.72 -0.47 -0.12
N VAL A 47 15.90 0.77 0.33
CA VAL A 47 16.25 1.92 -0.51
C VAL A 47 17.73 2.24 -0.35
N GLU A 48 18.40 2.56 -1.45
CA GLU A 48 19.79 3.04 -1.42
C GLU A 48 19.95 4.20 -0.44
N GLU A 49 21.09 4.23 0.25
CA GLU A 49 21.34 5.12 1.38
C GLU A 49 21.09 6.60 1.01
N GLY A 50 20.11 7.22 1.68
CA GLY A 50 19.72 8.63 1.47
C GLY A 50 18.86 8.91 0.23
N GLY A 51 18.46 7.88 -0.52
CA GLY A 51 17.73 8.00 -1.78
C GLY A 51 16.22 7.78 -1.70
N TYR A 52 15.60 7.83 -2.88
CA TYR A 52 14.22 7.39 -3.12
C TYR A 52 14.23 6.06 -3.90
N PRO A 53 13.15 5.27 -3.87
CA PRO A 53 12.98 4.14 -4.77
C PRO A 53 13.24 4.55 -6.22
N LEU A 54 13.97 3.69 -6.95
CA LEU A 54 14.27 3.94 -8.36
C LEU A 54 12.98 4.02 -9.19
N PRO A 55 13.01 4.67 -10.37
CA PRO A 55 11.88 4.64 -11.30
C PRO A 55 11.40 3.22 -11.53
N THR A 56 10.08 3.00 -11.58
CA THR A 56 9.42 1.69 -11.72
C THR A 56 9.54 0.74 -10.52
N ALA A 57 10.14 1.18 -9.43
CA ALA A 57 10.11 0.42 -8.19
C ALA A 57 8.66 0.17 -7.75
N ALA A 58 8.43 -0.98 -7.14
CA ALA A 58 7.10 -1.33 -6.67
C ALA A 58 7.15 -2.14 -5.37
N VAL A 59 6.13 -1.95 -4.55
CA VAL A 59 5.88 -2.76 -3.36
C VAL A 59 4.64 -3.60 -3.60
N LEU A 60 4.75 -4.89 -3.34
CA LEU A 60 3.62 -5.80 -3.36
C LEU A 60 3.29 -6.26 -1.95
N ILE A 61 2.00 -6.29 -1.64
CA ILE A 61 1.47 -6.81 -0.39
C ILE A 61 0.53 -7.96 -0.71
N ASP A 62 0.97 -9.17 -0.43
CA ASP A 62 0.16 -10.37 -0.63
C ASP A 62 -0.58 -10.73 0.66
N LEU A 63 -1.86 -11.06 0.55
CA LEU A 63 -2.66 -11.63 1.63
C LEU A 63 -2.70 -13.15 1.51
N TRP A 64 -2.34 -13.84 2.59
CA TRP A 64 -2.28 -15.30 2.68
C TRP A 64 -3.14 -15.80 3.83
N ILE A 65 -3.78 -16.96 3.67
CA ILE A 65 -4.45 -17.69 4.76
C ILE A 65 -3.62 -18.94 5.02
N ASN A 66 -3.14 -19.11 6.26
CA ASN A 66 -2.47 -20.34 6.65
C ASN A 66 -3.52 -21.38 7.02
N HIS A 67 -3.63 -22.47 6.25
CA HIS A 67 -4.64 -23.51 6.47
C HIS A 67 -4.38 -24.39 7.70
N THR A 68 -3.23 -24.22 8.38
CA THR A 68 -2.92 -24.96 9.61
C THR A 68 -3.55 -24.31 10.86
N ASP A 69 -3.51 -22.98 10.94
CA ASP A 69 -4.06 -22.20 12.07
C ASP A 69 -5.30 -21.36 11.68
N ASP A 70 -5.69 -21.43 10.40
CA ASP A 70 -6.76 -20.65 9.76
C ASP A 70 -6.62 -19.13 9.97
N GLN A 71 -5.39 -18.64 10.14
CA GLN A 71 -5.10 -17.22 10.37
C GLN A 71 -4.62 -16.50 9.11
N PRO A 72 -4.94 -15.20 8.97
CA PRO A 72 -4.44 -14.38 7.89
C PRO A 72 -3.03 -13.84 8.16
N TYR A 73 -2.20 -13.91 7.12
CA TYR A 73 -0.84 -13.41 7.07
C TYR A 73 -0.65 -12.49 5.87
N PHE A 74 0.36 -11.62 5.91
CA PHE A 74 0.81 -10.86 4.76
C PHE A 74 2.27 -11.19 4.42
N ARG A 75 2.63 -10.94 3.17
CA ARG A 75 4.02 -10.94 2.68
C ARG A 75 4.28 -9.65 1.92
N LEU A 76 5.41 -9.02 2.22
CA LEU A 76 5.89 -7.85 1.48
C LEU A 76 6.95 -8.27 0.47
N LEU A 77 6.78 -7.81 -0.75
CA LEU A 77 7.75 -7.96 -1.83
C LEU A 77 8.15 -6.58 -2.36
N TYR A 78 9.39 -6.49 -2.82
CA TYR A 78 9.92 -5.30 -3.46
C TYR A 78 10.46 -5.65 -4.85
N HIS A 79 10.06 -4.84 -5.82
CA HIS A 79 10.63 -4.77 -7.15
C HIS A 79 11.45 -3.49 -7.20
N ASN A 80 12.75 -3.57 -7.46
CA ASN A 80 13.65 -2.43 -7.32
C ASN A 80 13.74 -1.56 -8.59
N ASN A 81 13.75 -2.14 -9.79
CA ASN A 81 13.90 -1.40 -11.05
C ASN A 81 13.40 -2.20 -12.26
N ALA A 82 13.34 -1.56 -13.43
CA ALA A 82 12.89 -2.19 -14.67
C ALA A 82 13.92 -3.14 -15.32
N GLU A 83 15.13 -3.25 -14.76
CA GLU A 83 16.20 -4.09 -15.33
C GLU A 83 16.08 -5.56 -14.90
N SER A 84 15.29 -5.85 -13.87
CA SER A 84 15.13 -7.18 -13.31
C SER A 84 13.69 -7.47 -12.91
N ASP A 85 13.15 -8.61 -13.35
CA ASP A 85 11.83 -9.10 -12.93
C ASP A 85 11.83 -9.75 -11.53
N ILE A 86 12.93 -9.62 -10.77
CA ILE A 86 13.06 -10.26 -9.45
C ILE A 86 12.21 -9.50 -8.41
N LEU A 87 11.40 -10.26 -7.68
CA LEU A 87 10.66 -9.79 -6.51
C LEU A 87 11.39 -10.24 -5.23
N TYR A 88 11.98 -9.28 -4.54
CA TYR A 88 12.68 -9.52 -3.28
C TYR A 88 11.67 -9.59 -2.15
N SER A 89 11.69 -10.66 -1.35
CA SER A 89 10.93 -10.65 -0.10
C SER A 89 11.57 -9.63 0.84
N ILE A 90 10.77 -8.72 1.39
CA ILE A 90 11.23 -7.70 2.34
C ILE A 90 10.49 -7.78 3.68
N THR A 91 9.60 -8.78 3.85
CA THR A 91 8.85 -8.99 5.11
C THR A 91 9.76 -9.12 6.34
N TYR A 92 10.92 -9.78 6.18
CA TYR A 92 11.82 -10.06 7.30
C TYR A 92 12.58 -8.83 7.82
N PHE A 93 12.54 -7.71 7.08
CA PHE A 93 13.06 -6.42 7.58
C PHE A 93 12.09 -5.74 8.53
N VAL A 94 10.83 -6.17 8.57
CA VAL A 94 9.86 -5.63 9.52
C VAL A 94 10.08 -6.30 10.87
N ASP A 95 10.61 -5.55 11.84
CA ASP A 95 11.01 -6.07 13.17
C ASP A 95 9.95 -6.96 13.84
N LEU A 96 8.68 -6.55 13.78
CA LEU A 96 7.55 -7.28 14.38
C LEU A 96 7.25 -8.63 13.72
N CYS A 97 7.83 -8.90 12.55
CA CYS A 97 7.65 -10.12 11.78
C CYS A 97 8.76 -11.16 12.02
N GLY A 98 9.85 -10.76 12.68
CA GLY A 98 11.06 -11.58 12.83
C GLY A 98 11.66 -12.00 11.48
N PHE A 99 12.44 -13.07 11.46
CA PHE A 99 13.09 -13.58 10.23
C PHE A 99 12.15 -14.36 9.29
N SER A 100 10.83 -14.15 9.40
CA SER A 100 9.83 -14.87 8.60
C SER A 100 9.50 -14.14 7.30
N ILE A 101 9.26 -14.90 6.23
CA ILE A 101 8.79 -14.34 4.95
C ILE A 101 7.28 -14.00 4.98
N TYR A 102 6.55 -14.54 5.95
CA TYR A 102 5.13 -14.26 6.21
C TYR A 102 4.97 -13.66 7.60
N CYS A 103 4.10 -12.66 7.72
CA CYS A 103 3.86 -11.95 8.96
C CYS A 103 2.37 -11.91 9.30
N LYS A 104 2.01 -11.95 10.59
CA LYS A 104 0.61 -11.92 11.01
C LYS A 104 -0.05 -10.65 10.50
N LEU A 105 -1.26 -10.77 9.96
CA LEU A 105 -1.96 -9.61 9.40
C LEU A 105 -2.21 -8.50 10.43
N ASP A 106 -2.32 -8.83 11.71
CA ASP A 106 -2.53 -7.84 12.77
C ASP A 106 -1.39 -6.81 12.85
N VAL A 107 -0.15 -7.22 12.58
CA VAL A 107 0.99 -6.29 12.48
C VAL A 107 0.73 -5.24 11.38
N PHE A 108 0.22 -5.66 10.22
CA PHE A 108 -0.17 -4.74 9.16
C PHE A 108 -1.34 -3.83 9.55
N LYS A 109 -2.34 -4.37 10.26
CA LYS A 109 -3.46 -3.57 10.77
C LYS A 109 -2.99 -2.50 11.73
N ASP A 110 -2.02 -2.82 12.58
CA ASP A 110 -1.44 -1.88 13.54
C ASP A 110 -0.69 -0.75 12.82
N PHE A 111 0.10 -1.06 11.79
CA PHE A 111 0.70 -0.04 10.93
C PHE A 111 -0.37 0.87 10.31
N ALA A 112 -1.40 0.28 9.69
CA ALA A 112 -2.47 1.02 9.05
C ALA A 112 -3.27 1.89 10.03
N ALA A 113 -3.53 1.40 11.24
CA ALA A 113 -4.25 2.14 12.26
C ALA A 113 -3.47 3.37 12.75
N ARG A 114 -2.15 3.28 12.87
CA ARG A 114 -1.28 4.39 13.31
C ARG A 114 -1.19 5.53 12.30
N VAL A 115 -1.33 5.23 11.02
CA VAL A 115 -1.16 6.21 9.93
C VAL A 115 -2.47 6.61 9.27
N LYS A 116 -3.59 6.03 9.72
CA LYS A 116 -4.91 6.42 9.26
C LYS A 116 -5.11 7.90 9.61
N PRO A 117 -5.39 8.77 8.63
CA PRO A 117 -5.70 10.16 8.92
C PRO A 117 -6.90 10.28 9.86
N ASP A 118 -6.81 11.19 10.84
CA ASP A 118 -7.91 11.49 11.78
C ASP A 118 -9.13 12.07 11.06
N GLU A 119 -8.88 12.78 9.96
CA GLU A 119 -9.87 13.44 9.12
C GLU A 119 -10.05 12.69 7.81
N THR A 120 -11.21 12.86 7.16
CA THR A 120 -11.42 12.26 5.84
C THR A 120 -10.45 12.85 4.82
N ILE A 121 -10.16 12.11 3.75
CA ILE A 121 -9.28 12.59 2.68
C ILE A 121 -9.82 13.88 2.07
N GLU A 122 -11.14 14.02 1.95
CA GLU A 122 -11.80 15.22 1.41
C GLU A 122 -11.58 16.43 2.33
N LYS A 123 -11.71 16.24 3.64
CA LYS A 123 -11.49 17.31 4.62
C LYS A 123 -10.02 17.66 4.74
N ALA A 124 -9.13 16.66 4.74
CA ALA A 124 -7.68 16.87 4.71
C ALA A 124 -7.24 17.62 3.45
N ALA A 125 -7.78 17.27 2.28
CA ALA A 125 -7.53 17.97 1.03
C ALA A 125 -8.01 19.42 1.07
N THR A 126 -9.20 19.66 1.63
CA THR A 126 -9.75 21.02 1.81
C THR A 126 -8.87 21.85 2.73
N LEU A 127 -8.48 21.32 3.90
CA LEU A 127 -7.59 22.01 4.84
C LEU A 127 -6.22 22.30 4.24
N LEU A 128 -5.67 21.37 3.45
CA LEU A 128 -4.41 21.57 2.74
C LEU A 128 -4.53 22.68 1.69
N ILE A 129 -5.60 22.67 0.90
CA ILE A 129 -5.88 23.73 -0.09
C ILE A 129 -5.98 25.09 0.59
N ASP A 130 -6.70 25.19 1.71
CA ASP A 130 -6.86 26.45 2.44
C ASP A 130 -5.55 26.92 3.08
N TYR A 131 -4.75 26.00 3.63
CA TYR A 131 -3.40 26.29 4.12
C TYR A 131 -2.48 26.81 3.02
N LEU A 132 -2.48 26.15 1.84
CA LEU A 132 -1.67 26.54 0.70
C LEU A 132 -2.11 27.89 0.11
N LYS A 133 -3.43 28.14 0.03
CA LYS A 133 -3.96 29.46 -0.38
C LYS A 133 -3.48 30.56 0.56
N ASN A 134 -3.51 30.32 1.86
CA ASN A 134 -3.12 31.30 2.88
C ASN A 134 -1.60 31.52 2.95
N LYS A 135 -0.79 30.48 2.77
CA LYS A 135 0.68 30.58 2.86
C LYS A 135 1.38 30.97 1.58
N CYS A 136 0.87 30.56 0.42
CA CYS A 136 1.62 30.65 -0.83
C CYS A 136 1.11 31.75 -1.78
N GLN A 137 0.10 32.55 -1.39
CA GLN A 137 -0.53 33.58 -2.25
C GLN A 137 -0.84 33.08 -3.67
N PHE A 138 -1.19 31.80 -3.85
CA PHE A 138 -1.56 31.28 -5.16
C PHE A 138 -2.96 31.77 -5.52
N GLY A 139 -3.05 32.54 -6.62
CA GLY A 139 -4.31 32.83 -7.29
C GLY A 139 -5.00 31.54 -7.73
N SER A 140 -6.30 31.45 -7.45
CA SER A 140 -7.27 30.39 -7.81
C SER A 140 -6.70 29.16 -8.53
N ALA A 141 -6.26 28.14 -7.78
CA ALA A 141 -6.02 26.82 -8.34
C ALA A 141 -7.37 26.15 -8.68
N LYS A 142 -7.61 25.93 -9.98
CA LYS A 142 -8.71 25.09 -10.48
C LYS A 142 -8.37 23.61 -10.27
N GLU A 143 -9.32 22.91 -9.67
CA GLU A 143 -9.60 21.46 -9.70
C GLU A 143 -8.40 20.49 -9.68
N VAL A 144 -8.18 19.87 -8.52
CA VAL A 144 -7.36 18.67 -8.38
C VAL A 144 -8.23 17.47 -8.79
N HIS A 145 -8.07 16.99 -10.02
CA HIS A 145 -8.70 15.74 -10.48
C HIS A 145 -7.99 14.52 -9.86
N PRO A 146 -8.72 13.58 -9.22
CA PRO A 146 -8.12 12.34 -8.73
C PRO A 146 -7.90 11.36 -9.89
N TRP A 147 -6.65 11.23 -10.32
CA TRP A 147 -6.23 10.20 -11.28
C TRP A 147 -6.10 8.85 -10.58
N ILE A 148 -7.17 8.07 -10.55
CA ILE A 148 -7.12 6.63 -10.23
C ILE A 148 -7.84 5.89 -11.35
N HIS A 149 -7.08 5.34 -12.30
CA HIS A 149 -7.59 4.41 -13.32
C HIS A 149 -6.90 3.07 -13.16
N PRO A 150 -7.60 1.99 -12.74
CA PRO A 150 -7.04 0.65 -12.74
C PRO A 150 -7.19 0.03 -14.13
N THR A 151 -6.08 -0.18 -14.84
CA THR A 151 -6.01 -1.02 -16.03
C THR A 151 -5.01 -2.17 -15.80
N PHE A 152 -5.24 -3.25 -16.55
CA PHE A 152 -4.53 -4.55 -16.61
C PHE A 152 -5.14 -5.69 -15.78
N LYS A 153 -5.27 -6.85 -16.47
CA LYS A 153 -5.71 -8.20 -16.05
C LYS A 153 -4.50 -9.15 -16.04
N GLY A 154 -4.22 -9.81 -14.92
CA GLY A 154 -3.12 -10.75 -14.68
C GLY A 154 -3.46 -11.70 -13.53
N ASN A 155 -2.74 -12.81 -13.38
CA ASN A 155 -3.20 -13.96 -12.58
C ASN A 155 -2.61 -14.06 -11.14
N ALA A 156 -2.12 -12.97 -10.54
CA ALA A 156 -1.61 -12.95 -9.16
C ALA A 156 -2.57 -12.25 -8.17
N LYS A 157 -2.51 -12.56 -6.86
CA LYS A 157 -3.43 -12.08 -5.82
C LYS A 157 -2.76 -11.08 -4.85
N SER A 158 -2.45 -9.87 -5.34
CA SER A 158 -1.52 -8.94 -4.68
C SER A 158 -2.07 -7.50 -4.61
N LEU A 159 -1.64 -6.69 -3.66
CA LEU A 159 -1.76 -5.23 -3.76
C LEU A 159 -0.43 -4.70 -4.29
N LEU A 160 -0.41 -4.13 -5.49
CA LEU A 160 0.78 -3.55 -6.12
C LEU A 160 0.73 -2.02 -6.01
N ILE A 161 1.76 -1.42 -5.43
CA ILE A 161 1.98 0.03 -5.41
C ILE A 161 3.22 0.30 -6.26
N ARG A 162 3.09 1.01 -7.37
CA ARG A 162 4.16 1.23 -8.37
C ARG A 162 4.50 2.72 -8.49
N ALA A 163 5.78 3.04 -8.49
CA ALA A 163 6.34 4.37 -8.76
C ALA A 163 6.56 4.64 -10.26
#